data_AF-A6GFV1-F1
#
_entry.id   AF-A6GFV1-F1
#
_cell.length_a   1.000
_cell.length_b   1.000
_cell.length_c   1.000
_cell.angle_alpha   90.00
_cell.angle_beta   90.00
_cell.angle_gamma   90.00
#
_symmetry.space_group_name_H-M   'P 1'
#
loop_
_entity.id
_entity.type
_entity.pdbx_description
1 polymer ?
#
loop_
_entity_poly.entity_id
_entity_poly.type
_entity_poly.pdbx_seq_one_letter_code
_entity_poly.pdbx_strand_id
1 'polypeptide(L)'
;MNAALHGAVKSFEVYRRDKGRTGYSRLLSHDPGTGRSWLTEIHEKAGANGDVLRVETTTDLDELDPDERALYELRLSKELAAARAAMPLV
;
A
#
# COMPACT_ATOMS: atom_id res chain seq x y z
N MET A 1 13.14 29.34 2.57
CA MET A 1 12.35 28.87 1.41
C MET A 1 12.61 27.38 1.25
N ASN A 2 11.72 26.52 1.76
CA ASN A 2 11.75 25.09 1.46
C ASN A 2 10.28 24.66 1.42
N ALA A 3 9.62 24.94 0.30
CA ALA A 3 8.41 24.21 -0.03
C ALA A 3 8.90 22.78 -0.28
N ALA A 4 8.81 21.95 0.77
CA ALA A 4 8.98 20.52 0.63
C ALA A 4 8.16 20.09 -0.58
N LEU A 5 8.80 19.36 -1.49
CA LEU A 5 8.13 18.58 -2.52
C LEU A 5 7.26 17.53 -1.81
N HIS A 6 6.18 17.95 -1.15
CA HIS A 6 5.19 17.08 -0.56
C HIS A 6 4.38 16.49 -1.71
N GLY A 7 4.95 15.50 -2.38
CA GLY A 7 4.15 14.60 -3.20
C GLY A 7 3.09 13.96 -2.31
N ALA A 8 1.88 13.81 -2.84
CA ALA A 8 0.84 13.08 -2.13
C ALA A 8 1.29 11.64 -1.84
N VAL A 9 0.82 11.07 -0.73
CA VAL A 9 0.99 9.64 -0.42
C VAL A 9 0.50 8.82 -1.62
N LYS A 10 1.32 7.88 -2.06
CA LYS A 10 0.97 6.94 -3.12
C LYS A 10 0.69 5.57 -2.51
N SER A 11 -0.41 4.95 -2.89
CA SER A 11 -0.81 3.62 -2.41
C SER A 11 -1.07 2.69 -3.60
N PHE A 12 -0.56 1.47 -3.50
CA PHE A 12 -0.65 0.45 -4.55
C PHE A 12 -1.21 -0.86 -3.95
N GLU A 13 -2.21 -1.46 -4.58
CA GLU A 13 -2.65 -2.81 -4.20
C GLU A 13 -1.60 -3.83 -4.67
N VAL A 14 -0.97 -4.53 -3.73
CA VAL A 14 0.11 -5.49 -4.02
C VAL A 14 -0.34 -6.93 -3.85
N TYR A 15 -1.45 -7.15 -3.16
CA TYR A 15 -2.09 -8.45 -3.04
C TYR A 15 -3.59 -8.29 -2.85
N ARG A 16 -4.37 -9.17 -3.47
CA ARG A 16 -5.80 -9.31 -3.23
C ARG A 16 -6.21 -10.77 -3.31
N ARG A 17 -7.03 -11.19 -2.35
CA ARG A 17 -7.68 -12.50 -2.31
C ARG A 17 -9.13 -12.32 -1.90
N ASP A 18 -10.03 -12.84 -2.72
CA ASP A 18 -11.46 -12.84 -2.44
C ASP A 18 -11.96 -14.29 -2.33
N LYS A 19 -12.80 -14.57 -1.33
CA LYS A 19 -13.47 -15.85 -1.10
C LYS A 19 -14.96 -15.63 -0.79
N GLY A 20 -15.64 -14.88 -1.65
CA GLY A 20 -17.09 -14.74 -1.65
C GLY A 20 -17.57 -13.83 -0.53
N ARG A 21 -17.58 -14.32 0.72
CA ARG A 21 -17.96 -13.51 1.90
C ARG A 21 -16.76 -12.96 2.66
N THR A 22 -15.55 -13.35 2.32
CA THR A 22 -14.33 -12.82 2.95
C THR A 22 -13.37 -12.29 1.89
N GLY A 23 -12.82 -11.11 2.14
CA GLY A 23 -11.81 -10.45 1.33
C GLY A 23 -10.55 -10.20 2.15
N TYR A 24 -9.42 -10.21 1.48
CA TYR A 24 -8.15 -9.80 2.06
C TYR A 24 -7.33 -9.07 1.00
N SER A 25 -6.84 -7.89 1.32
CA SER A 25 -5.94 -7.14 0.45
C SER A 25 -4.78 -6.53 1.23
N ARG A 26 -3.67 -6.29 0.52
CA ARG A 26 -2.51 -5.58 1.02
C ARG A 26 -2.29 -4.34 0.15
N LEU A 27 -2.25 -3.18 0.79
CA LEU A 27 -1.89 -1.91 0.17
C LEU A 27 -0.48 -1.53 0.60
N LEU A 28 0.40 -1.30 -0.37
CA LEU A 28 1.73 -0.76 -0.15
C LEU A 28 1.69 0.75 -0.36
N SER A 29 1.99 1.50 0.70
CA SER A 29 1.92 2.96 0.68
C SER A 29 3.29 3.59 0.86
N HIS A 30 3.50 4.74 0.23
CA HIS A 30 4.73 5.52 0.31
C HIS A 30 4.43 7.02 0.37
N ASP A 31 4.99 7.66 1.38
CA ASP A 31 5.00 9.11 1.52
C ASP A 31 6.34 9.66 1.00
N PRO A 32 6.37 10.34 -0.15
CA PRO A 32 7.60 10.92 -0.69
C PRO A 32 8.11 12.12 0.13
N GLY A 33 7.25 12.75 0.94
CA GLY A 33 7.65 13.88 1.79
C GLY A 33 8.48 13.44 2.99
N THR A 34 8.23 12.25 3.53
CA THR A 34 8.96 11.69 4.68
C THR A 34 9.88 10.53 4.31
N GLY A 35 9.73 9.95 3.11
CA GLY A 35 10.39 8.72 2.69
C GLY A 35 9.81 7.45 3.34
N ARG A 36 8.83 7.61 4.23
CA ARG A 36 8.21 6.49 4.97
C ARG A 36 7.39 5.62 4.03
N SER A 37 7.47 4.31 4.24
CA SER A 37 6.69 3.33 3.50
C SER A 37 6.09 2.31 4.46
N TRP A 38 4.86 1.88 4.22
CA TRP A 38 4.14 0.96 5.09
C TRP A 38 3.22 0.04 4.30
N LEU A 39 2.88 -1.08 4.91
CA LEU A 39 1.88 -2.02 4.43
C LEU A 39 0.60 -1.84 5.23
N THR A 40 -0.55 -1.72 4.56
CA THR A 40 -1.87 -1.80 5.18
C THR A 40 -2.54 -3.10 4.73
N GLU A 41 -2.73 -4.01 5.67
CA GLU A 41 -3.51 -5.23 5.48
C GLU A 41 -4.98 -4.96 5.80
N ILE A 42 -5.86 -5.31 4.88
CA ILE A 42 -7.29 -5.10 4.98
C ILE A 42 -7.95 -6.46 4.94
N HIS A 43 -8.68 -6.81 5.99
CA HIS A 43 -9.52 -8.00 6.06
C HIS A 43 -10.98 -7.58 6.05
N GLU A 44 -11.74 -8.08 5.08
CA GLU A 44 -13.17 -7.83 4.97
C GLU A 44 -13.95 -9.13 5.18
N LYS A 45 -15.07 -9.05 5.88
CA LYS A 45 -16.01 -10.16 6.07
C LYS A 45 -17.43 -9.63 5.96
N ALA A 46 -18.15 -10.08 4.94
CA ALA A 46 -19.58 -9.85 4.81
C ALA A 46 -20.35 -10.71 5.83
N GLY A 47 -21.14 -10.05 6.67
CA GLY A 47 -22.11 -10.63 7.55
C GLY A 47 -23.37 -11.08 6.82
N ALA A 48 -24.23 -11.81 7.52
CA ALA A 48 -25.42 -12.42 6.93
C ALA A 48 -26.50 -11.39 6.55
N ASN A 49 -26.44 -10.18 7.11
CA ASN A 49 -27.47 -9.14 6.96
C ASN A 49 -27.02 -7.98 6.06
N GLY A 50 -25.94 -8.19 5.28
CA GLY A 50 -25.35 -7.14 4.43
C GLY A 50 -24.40 -6.19 5.18
N ASP A 51 -24.16 -6.43 6.46
CA ASP A 51 -23.12 -5.78 7.24
C ASP A 51 -21.72 -6.24 6.76
N VAL A 52 -20.72 -5.35 6.80
CA VAL A 52 -19.33 -5.69 6.46
C VAL A 52 -18.46 -5.37 7.66
N LEU A 53 -17.83 -6.40 8.20
CA LEU A 53 -16.75 -6.24 9.16
C LEU A 53 -15.46 -6.00 8.38
N ARG A 54 -14.83 -4.85 8.60
CA ARG A 54 -13.55 -4.48 7.99
C ARG A 54 -12.54 -4.22 9.10
N VAL A 55 -11.41 -4.92 9.03
CA VAL A 55 -10.28 -4.76 9.95
C VAL A 55 -9.07 -4.33 9.15
N GLU A 56 -8.43 -3.25 9.56
CA GLU A 56 -7.23 -2.73 8.93
C GLU A 56 -6.06 -2.80 9.92
N THR A 57 -4.90 -3.26 9.46
CA THR A 57 -3.66 -3.29 10.23
C THR A 57 -2.57 -2.64 9.40
N THR A 58 -1.84 -1.69 9.99
CA THR A 58 -0.75 -0.99 9.32
C THR A 58 0.56 -1.34 10.00
N THR A 59 1.57 -1.64 9.19
CA THR A 59 2.92 -2.01 9.64
C THR A 59 3.94 -1.24 8.80
N ASP A 60 4.88 -0.57 9.45
CA ASP A 60 5.94 0.11 8.71
C ASP A 60 6.89 -0.91 8.08
N LEU A 61 7.42 -0.62 6.89
CA LEU A 61 8.27 -1.60 6.19
C LEU A 61 9.56 -1.92 6.96
N ASP A 62 10.04 -1.01 7.80
CA ASP A 62 11.21 -1.22 8.65
C ASP A 62 10.94 -2.13 9.86
N GLU A 63 9.67 -2.35 10.20
CA GLU A 63 9.22 -3.30 11.23
C GLU A 63 9.02 -4.72 10.69
N LEU A 64 9.02 -4.91 9.36
CA LEU A 64 8.90 -6.22 8.73
C LEU A 64 10.20 -7.02 8.78
N ASP A 65 10.07 -8.34 8.64
CA ASP A 65 11.21 -9.23 8.44
C ASP A 65 12.05 -8.77 7.23
N PRO A 66 13.40 -8.82 7.27
CA PRO A 66 14.25 -8.27 6.22
C PRO A 66 13.95 -8.79 4.80
N ASP A 67 13.61 -10.08 4.69
CA ASP A 67 13.27 -10.70 3.41
C ASP A 67 11.93 -10.17 2.87
N GLU A 68 10.92 -10.02 3.74
CA GLU A 68 9.62 -9.48 3.35
C GLU A 68 9.72 -7.98 3.02
N ARG A 69 10.48 -7.23 3.83
CA ARG A 69 10.82 -5.84 3.56
C ARG A 69 11.45 -5.66 2.18
N ALA A 70 12.47 -6.45 1.85
CA ALA A 70 13.15 -6.37 0.56
C ALA A 70 12.20 -6.62 -0.63
N LEU A 71 11.26 -7.55 -0.48
CA LEU A 71 10.23 -7.81 -1.51
C LEU A 71 9.32 -6.59 -1.72
N TYR A 72 8.85 -5.96 -0.64
CA TYR A 72 8.02 -4.76 -0.76
C TYR A 72 8.77 -3.53 -1.23
N GLU A 73 10.03 -3.33 -0.82
CA GLU A 73 10.86 -2.25 -1.34
C GLU A 73 11.08 -2.38 -2.85
N LEU A 74 11.36 -3.60 -3.34
CA LEU A 74 11.46 -3.87 -4.77
C LEU A 74 10.14 -3.63 -5.49
N ARG A 75 9.01 -4.04 -4.91
CA ARG A 75 7.67 -3.80 -5.46
C ARG A 75 7.37 -2.31 -5.54
N LEU A 76 7.65 -1.57 -4.47
CA LEU A 76 7.45 -0.11 -4.39
C LEU A 76 8.26 0.61 -5.47
N SER A 77 9.53 0.24 -5.65
CA SER A 77 10.40 0.82 -6.68
C SER A 77 9.78 0.69 -8.08
N LYS A 78 9.25 -0.49 -8.41
CA LYS A 78 8.60 -0.75 -9.71
C LYS A 78 7.33 0.09 -9.89
N GLU A 79 6.50 0.19 -8.86
CA GLU A 79 5.26 0.97 -8.89
C GLU A 79 5.54 2.48 -9.04
N LEU A 80 6.53 3.00 -8.31
CA LEU A 80 6.95 4.40 -8.43
C LEU A 80 7.55 4.70 -9.82
N ALA A 81 8.33 3.77 -10.39
CA ALA A 81 8.87 3.90 -11.73
C ALA A 81 7.75 3.90 -12.79
N ALA A 82 6.78 3.00 -12.68
CA ALA A 82 5.61 2.95 -13.57
C ALA A 82 4.78 4.24 -13.47
N ALA A 83 4.52 4.72 -12.25
CA ALA A 83 3.79 5.97 -12.03
C ALA A 83 4.53 7.19 -12.59
N ARG A 84 5.87 7.21 -12.55
CA ARG A 84 6.69 8.26 -13.17
C ARG A 84 6.66 8.17 -14.70
N ALA A 85 6.75 6.97 -15.27
CA ALA A 85 6.69 6.77 -16.71
C ALA A 85 5.33 7.14 -17.32
N ALA A 86 4.25 7.00 -16.54
CA ALA A 86 2.90 7.40 -16.93
C ALA A 86 2.65 8.92 -16.85
N MET A 87 3.59 9.70 -16.28
CA MET A 87 3.47 11.16 -16.29
C MET A 87 3.76 11.66 -17.72
N PRO A 88 2.87 12.50 -18.30
CA PRO A 88 3.14 13.09 -19.60
C PRO A 88 4.44 13.89 -19.55
N LEU A 89 5.29 13.71 -20.56
CA LEU A 89 6.49 14.53 -20.76
C LEU A 89 6.03 15.99 -20.91
N VAL A 90 6.34 16.80 -19.91
CA VAL A 90 6.11 18.24 -19.93
C VAL A 90 7.03 18.92 -20.93
#